data_AF-E4Y7A9-F1
#
_entry.id   AF-E4Y7A9-F1
#
_cell.length_a   1.000
_cell.length_b   1.000
_cell.length_c   1.000
_cell.angle_alpha   90.00
_cell.angle_beta   90.00
_cell.angle_gamma   90.00
#
_symmetry.space_group_name_H-M   'P 1'
#
loop_
_entity.id
_entity.type
_entity.pdbx_description
1 polymer ?
#
loop_
_entity_poly.entity_id
_entity_poly.type
_entity_poly.pdbx_seq_one_letter_code
_entity_poly.pdbx_strand_id
1 'polypeptide(L)'
;MSIINRFTNILQNSVEALAPQASSIEEFTFHWKRITNYYIESADEKEPVSRTNIPAHLQQMLDILIAEELELIEEFGSAENQTGPCLEHLLHQNILETLTTFGRGDTPPGMKQQVLHFATTLLGKIKQPLLPHVNVHKPVIKLVAICGEVMAAPTEKEEVHFLCVVCSKIKLDPYQVNFFVQTPTLPNIKRKSPNAIEQIAEELDDISTKESKRDEFLLAEGLLNLTKSPDQKIAVKACEGLMLLVGLPEAKASKTLVECTQLANFICCKLSKLISELPLTLDPADVESTEAKWGLDSYSAKEDKQAFTGKRQLRSFLSFLDFIDTLIEESHRVIGSTLAKAIKMHVFDKVLKDLLLATNENTALSITAVLTKTVQDCKSQFIIQQITQFMLGEGANAPEKKNDENGNNVRQTLITRCDHISDELAITTLRLFEDEKLSDHIFFTLWLFGDPKIKIARNNRNGPIPDDVCERLMVATVEDLDGCDDISLDRHHSDQFLIYAALADGESKIPICKPNGKVPQHILSAIYVINTFLPDTCKLQGNILTVKGVGHTRE
;
A
#
# COMPACT_ATOMS: atom_id res chain seq x y z
N MET A 1 -32.15 42.91 53.82
CA MET A 1 -31.42 41.87 53.05
C MET A 1 -30.91 42.35 51.68
N SER A 2 -31.62 43.20 50.93
CA SER A 2 -31.17 43.67 49.59
C SER A 2 -29.88 44.50 49.59
N ILE A 3 -29.66 45.34 50.61
CA ILE A 3 -28.48 46.23 50.67
C ILE A 3 -27.18 45.45 50.96
N ILE A 4 -27.25 44.42 51.81
CA ILE A 4 -26.08 43.58 52.14
C ILE A 4 -25.64 42.79 50.90
N ASN A 5 -26.57 42.18 50.15
CA ASN A 5 -26.22 41.47 48.91
C ASN A 5 -25.64 42.40 47.84
N ARG A 6 -26.10 43.66 47.74
CA ARG A 6 -25.48 44.66 46.86
C ARG A 6 -24.07 45.04 47.31
N PHE A 7 -23.85 45.19 48.61
CA PHE A 7 -22.52 45.47 49.15
C PHE A 7 -21.55 44.30 48.97
N THR A 8 -22.02 43.06 49.15
CA THR A 8 -21.22 41.86 48.90
C THR A 8 -20.90 41.73 47.41
N ASN A 9 -21.83 42.01 46.50
CA ASN A 9 -21.55 42.02 45.06
C ASN A 9 -20.60 43.16 44.64
N ILE A 10 -20.72 44.34 45.25
CA ILE A 10 -19.79 45.45 44.98
C ILE A 10 -18.41 45.10 45.52
N LEU A 11 -18.29 44.51 46.71
CA LEU A 11 -17.02 44.04 47.26
C LEU A 11 -16.44 42.90 46.44
N GLN A 12 -17.25 41.92 46.00
CA GLN A 12 -16.83 40.83 45.13
C GLN A 12 -16.30 41.36 43.80
N ASN A 13 -17.04 42.25 43.15
CA ASN A 13 -16.61 42.90 41.91
C ASN A 13 -15.39 43.82 42.11
N SER A 14 -15.26 44.45 43.29
CA SER A 14 -14.10 45.28 43.61
C SER A 14 -12.87 44.44 43.93
N VAL A 15 -13.03 43.26 44.53
CA VAL A 15 -11.96 42.29 44.82
C VAL A 15 -11.49 41.62 43.52
N GLU A 16 -12.40 41.29 42.61
CA GLU A 16 -12.09 40.84 41.24
C GLU A 16 -11.44 41.93 40.38
N ALA A 17 -11.72 43.21 40.65
CA ALA A 17 -11.07 44.35 39.97
C ALA A 17 -9.73 44.77 40.61
N LEU A 18 -9.39 44.29 41.81
CA LEU A 18 -8.18 44.70 42.57
C LEU A 18 -7.05 43.67 42.52
N ALA A 19 -7.31 42.43 42.11
CA ALA A 19 -6.26 41.48 41.75
C ALA A 19 -6.02 41.60 40.24
N PRO A 20 -4.81 41.95 39.76
CA PRO A 20 -4.51 41.78 38.35
C PRO A 20 -4.77 40.30 38.01
N GLN A 21 -5.67 40.04 37.06
CA GLN A 21 -5.82 38.69 36.52
C GLN A 21 -4.44 38.27 36.03
N ALA A 22 -3.97 37.10 36.49
CA ALA A 22 -2.65 36.62 36.14
C ALA A 22 -2.55 36.59 34.61
N SER A 23 -1.44 37.08 34.08
CA SER A 23 -1.22 37.01 32.62
C SER A 23 -1.16 35.54 32.20
N SER A 24 -1.59 35.21 30.98
CA SER A 24 -1.62 33.83 30.47
C SER A 24 -0.25 33.12 30.63
N ILE A 25 0.84 33.87 30.49
CA ILE A 25 2.21 33.38 30.71
C ILE A 25 2.51 33.05 32.18
N GLU A 26 1.99 33.81 33.14
CA GLU A 26 2.15 33.52 34.57
C GLU A 26 1.38 32.27 34.97
N GLU A 27 0.18 32.07 34.44
CA GLU A 27 -0.63 30.86 34.64
C GLU A 27 0.06 29.63 34.02
N PHE A 28 0.56 29.77 32.79
CA PHE A 28 1.34 28.72 32.12
C PHE A 28 2.58 28.32 32.94
N THR A 29 3.33 29.32 33.40
CA THR A 29 4.54 29.12 34.22
C THR A 29 4.20 28.50 35.57
N PHE A 30 3.06 28.87 36.17
CA PHE A 30 2.57 28.27 37.41
C PHE A 30 2.29 26.78 37.23
N HIS A 31 1.56 26.40 36.19
CA HIS A 31 1.26 24.99 35.93
C HIS A 31 2.52 24.16 35.67
N TRP A 32 3.47 24.70 34.90
CA TRP A 32 4.76 24.04 34.68
C TRP A 32 5.54 23.82 35.99
N LYS A 33 5.61 24.85 36.84
CA LYS A 33 6.26 24.76 38.16
C LYS A 33 5.61 23.71 39.06
N ARG A 34 4.28 23.57 39.03
CA ARG A 34 3.57 22.52 39.80
C ARG A 34 3.98 21.12 39.36
N ILE A 35 4.13 20.90 38.05
CA ILE A 35 4.60 19.61 37.52
C ILE A 35 6.04 19.37 37.96
N THR A 36 6.97 20.31 37.76
CA THR A 36 8.38 20.10 38.12
C THR A 36 8.57 19.93 39.63
N ASN A 37 7.80 20.64 40.46
CA ASN A 37 7.88 20.50 41.91
C ASN A 37 7.47 19.10 42.37
N TYR A 38 6.48 18.47 41.72
CA TYR A 38 6.16 17.06 42.01
C TYR A 38 7.38 16.16 41.85
N TYR A 39 8.17 16.33 40.79
CA TYR A 39 9.38 15.53 40.57
C TYR A 39 10.54 15.86 41.53
N ILE A 40 10.55 17.06 42.10
CA ILE A 40 11.55 17.48 43.10
C ILE A 40 11.16 16.94 44.49
N GLU A 41 9.88 16.99 44.84
CA GLU A 41 9.35 16.67 46.17
C GLU A 41 9.00 15.17 46.33
N SER A 42 8.51 14.53 45.27
CA SER A 42 7.95 13.17 45.25
C SER A 42 8.71 12.23 44.30
N ALA A 43 10.05 12.22 44.39
CA ALA A 43 10.93 11.54 43.43
C ALA A 43 10.82 10.00 43.35
N ASP A 44 10.03 9.34 44.22
CA ASP A 44 10.04 7.87 44.38
C ASP A 44 8.64 7.24 44.57
N GLU A 45 7.57 7.91 44.14
CA GLU A 45 6.20 7.41 44.30
C GLU A 45 5.81 6.42 43.18
N LYS A 46 5.37 5.22 43.59
CA LYS A 46 4.81 4.19 42.70
C LYS A 46 3.33 4.44 42.34
N GLU A 47 2.75 5.56 42.78
CA GLU A 47 1.35 5.86 42.50
C GLU A 47 1.16 6.19 41.01
N PRO A 48 0.06 5.71 40.38
CA PRO A 48 -0.19 5.99 38.98
C PRO A 48 -0.44 7.49 38.75
N VAL A 49 0.01 8.00 37.60
CA VAL A 49 -0.10 9.43 37.25
C VAL A 49 -1.53 9.96 37.33
N SER A 50 -2.53 9.10 37.09
CA SER A 50 -3.96 9.44 37.14
C SER A 50 -4.46 9.87 38.53
N ARG A 51 -3.72 9.57 39.59
CA ARG A 51 -4.01 10.00 40.96
C ARG A 51 -3.29 11.29 41.36
N THR A 52 -2.42 11.79 40.50
CA THR A 52 -1.70 13.05 40.70
C THR A 52 -2.44 14.21 40.03
N ASN A 53 -2.03 15.44 40.31
CA ASN A 53 -2.52 16.63 39.61
C ASN A 53 -1.77 16.91 38.29
N ILE A 54 -0.79 16.07 37.91
CA ILE A 54 -0.01 16.26 36.68
C ILE A 54 -0.90 16.30 35.43
N PRO A 55 -1.85 15.37 35.21
CA PRO A 55 -2.70 15.39 34.02
C PRO A 55 -3.49 16.70 33.88
N ALA A 56 -4.04 17.21 34.99
CA ALA A 56 -4.81 18.45 34.99
C ALA A 56 -3.92 19.66 34.65
N HIS A 57 -2.71 19.74 35.22
CA HIS A 57 -1.79 20.82 34.90
C HIS A 57 -1.29 20.78 33.46
N LEU A 58 -1.00 19.60 32.91
CA LEU A 58 -0.64 19.45 31.49
C LEU A 58 -1.78 19.88 30.57
N GLN A 59 -3.02 19.52 30.91
CA GLN A 59 -4.18 19.94 30.14
C GLN A 59 -4.36 21.46 30.16
N GLN A 60 -4.25 22.10 31.33
CA GLN A 60 -4.35 23.57 31.42
C GLN A 60 -3.24 24.26 30.62
N MET A 61 -2.01 23.75 30.63
CA MET A 61 -0.94 24.27 29.78
C MET A 61 -1.28 24.19 28.29
N LEU A 62 -1.91 23.09 27.83
CA LEU A 62 -2.37 22.97 26.44
C LEU A 62 -3.50 23.94 26.12
N ASP A 63 -4.47 24.07 27.02
CA ASP A 63 -5.63 24.96 26.83
C ASP A 63 -5.17 26.42 26.70
N ILE A 64 -4.21 26.85 27.53
CA ILE A 64 -3.60 28.18 27.44
C ILE A 64 -2.90 28.40 26.09
N LEU A 65 -2.11 27.42 25.62
CA LEU A 65 -1.43 27.53 24.32
C LEU A 65 -2.40 27.58 23.14
N ILE A 66 -3.49 26.81 23.20
CA ILE A 66 -4.53 26.82 22.17
C ILE A 66 -5.29 28.15 22.19
N ALA A 67 -5.63 28.66 23.37
CA ALA A 67 -6.27 29.97 23.52
C ALA A 67 -5.38 31.09 22.98
N GLU A 68 -4.09 31.10 23.33
CA GLU A 68 -3.10 32.06 22.82
C GLU A 68 -3.04 32.05 21.28
N GLU A 69 -3.02 30.87 20.65
CA GLU A 69 -3.03 30.81 19.18
C GLU A 69 -4.34 31.33 18.58
N LEU A 70 -5.48 31.04 19.21
CA LEU A 70 -6.78 31.55 18.75
C LEU A 70 -6.84 33.08 18.84
N GLU A 71 -6.39 33.67 19.95
CA GLU A 71 -6.29 35.12 20.14
C GLU A 71 -5.40 35.77 19.07
N LEU A 72 -4.22 35.18 18.77
CA LEU A 72 -3.33 35.67 17.71
C LEU A 72 -3.98 35.59 16.32
N ILE A 73 -4.74 34.53 16.03
CA ILE A 73 -5.47 34.41 14.76
C ILE A 73 -6.57 35.48 14.67
N GLU A 74 -7.27 35.76 15.76
CA GLU A 74 -8.32 36.79 15.80
C GLU A 74 -7.76 38.20 15.65
N GLU A 75 -6.63 38.51 16.29
CA GLU A 75 -6.00 39.83 16.24
C GLU A 75 -5.29 40.11 14.91
N PHE A 76 -4.56 39.13 14.37
CA PHE A 76 -3.66 39.33 13.22
C PHE A 76 -4.12 38.64 11.92
N GLY A 77 -5.24 37.90 11.96
CA GLY A 77 -5.77 37.14 10.82
C GLY A 77 -5.00 35.85 10.51
N SER A 78 -3.77 35.71 11.00
CA SER A 78 -2.95 34.50 10.89
C SER A 78 -1.95 34.42 12.05
N ALA A 79 -1.79 33.23 12.63
CA ALA A 79 -0.70 32.94 13.57
C ALA A 79 0.62 32.56 12.86
N GLU A 80 0.69 32.64 11.53
CA GLU A 80 1.90 32.30 10.78
C GLU A 80 3.02 33.31 11.09
N ASN A 81 4.13 32.81 11.64
CA ASN A 81 5.31 33.58 12.08
C ASN A 81 5.10 34.48 13.31
N GLN A 82 4.00 34.32 14.06
CA GLN A 82 3.77 35.03 15.30
C GLN A 82 3.74 34.05 16.47
N THR A 83 4.77 34.07 17.29
CA THR A 83 4.85 33.22 18.48
C THR A 83 4.38 34.00 19.69
N GLY A 84 3.32 33.52 20.35
CA GLY A 84 2.85 34.12 21.60
C GLY A 84 3.80 33.85 22.77
N PRO A 85 3.69 34.61 23.87
CA PRO A 85 4.59 34.52 25.01
C PRO A 85 4.63 33.13 25.68
N CYS A 86 3.52 32.40 25.72
CA CYS A 86 3.44 31.06 26.31
C CYS A 86 4.15 30.03 25.43
N LEU A 87 3.91 30.05 24.12
CA LEU A 87 4.61 29.18 23.18
C LEU A 87 6.11 29.49 23.14
N GLU A 88 6.47 30.78 23.17
CA GLU A 88 7.86 31.21 23.25
C GLU A 88 8.54 30.68 24.52
N HIS A 89 7.85 30.74 25.66
CA HIS A 89 8.36 30.19 26.92
C HIS A 89 8.56 28.67 26.86
N LEU A 90 7.60 27.93 26.28
CA LEU A 90 7.70 26.48 26.08
C LEU A 90 8.96 26.10 25.28
N LEU A 91 9.22 26.84 24.19
CA LEU A 91 10.38 26.63 23.32
C LEU A 91 11.69 27.00 24.01
N HIS A 92 11.76 28.15 24.69
CA HIS A 92 13.00 28.63 25.33
C HIS A 92 13.40 27.81 26.55
N GLN A 93 12.43 27.37 27.36
CA GLN A 93 12.70 26.57 28.56
C GLN A 93 12.86 25.07 28.28
N ASN A 94 12.83 24.64 27.01
CA ASN A 94 12.95 23.23 26.62
C ASN A 94 11.99 22.31 27.40
N ILE A 95 10.75 22.77 27.58
CA ILE A 95 9.73 22.04 28.34
C ILE A 95 9.48 20.66 27.71
N LEU A 96 9.40 20.60 26.38
CA LEU A 96 9.21 19.34 25.64
C LEU A 96 10.36 18.33 25.84
N GLU A 97 11.61 18.80 25.90
CA GLU A 97 12.77 17.95 26.17
C GLU A 97 12.70 17.33 27.58
N THR A 98 12.29 18.14 28.56
CA THR A 98 12.09 17.70 29.94
C THR A 98 10.94 16.70 30.04
N LEU A 99 9.79 17.00 29.42
CA LEU A 99 8.65 16.09 29.35
C LEU A 99 9.01 14.78 28.67
N THR A 100 9.83 14.80 27.61
CA THR A 100 10.31 13.59 26.95
C THR A 100 11.15 12.72 27.89
N THR A 101 11.96 13.34 28.75
CA THR A 101 12.72 12.62 29.78
C THR A 101 11.79 11.97 30.80
N PHE A 102 10.74 12.67 31.24
CA PHE A 102 9.72 12.10 32.13
C PHE A 102 8.94 10.96 31.47
N GLY A 103 8.55 11.13 30.20
CA GLY A 103 7.83 10.12 29.43
C GLY A 103 8.65 8.86 29.18
N ARG A 104 9.97 8.98 28.97
CA ARG A 104 10.88 7.83 28.86
C ARG A 104 11.08 7.11 30.19
N GLY A 105 11.12 7.85 31.30
CA GLY A 105 11.18 7.26 32.63
C GLY A 105 9.90 6.52 33.02
N ASP A 106 8.75 6.97 32.50
CA ASP A 106 7.40 6.49 32.87
C ASP A 106 7.18 6.40 34.39
N THR A 107 7.75 7.35 35.11
CA THR A 107 7.64 7.50 36.56
C THR A 107 7.06 8.88 36.86
N PRO A 108 5.84 9.01 37.42
CA PRO A 108 4.96 7.93 37.88
C PRO A 108 4.37 7.10 36.72
N PRO A 109 3.96 5.83 36.95
CA PRO A 109 3.42 4.96 35.91
C PRO A 109 2.26 5.61 35.13
N GLY A 110 2.36 5.60 33.81
CA GLY A 110 1.41 6.25 32.90
C GLY A 110 1.82 7.66 32.47
N MET A 111 2.94 8.20 32.96
CA MET A 111 3.47 9.48 32.52
C MET A 111 3.76 9.49 31.01
N LYS A 112 4.22 8.37 30.44
CA LYS A 112 4.39 8.22 28.98
C LYS A 112 3.11 8.56 28.23
N GLN A 113 1.96 8.07 28.70
CA GLN A 113 0.65 8.34 28.11
C GLN A 113 0.34 9.85 28.12
N GLN A 114 0.60 10.53 29.24
CA GLN A 114 0.34 11.96 29.39
C GLN A 114 1.25 12.81 28.50
N VAL A 115 2.54 12.43 28.39
CA VAL A 115 3.50 13.13 27.54
C VAL A 115 3.18 12.94 26.06
N LEU A 116 2.83 11.72 25.64
CA LEU A 116 2.38 11.46 24.27
C LEU A 116 1.09 12.23 23.96
N HIS A 117 0.14 12.26 24.88
CA HIS A 117 -1.07 13.07 24.72
C HIS A 117 -0.74 14.56 24.56
N PHE A 118 0.12 15.11 25.43
CA PHE A 118 0.56 16.49 25.35
C PHE A 118 1.21 16.81 24.00
N ALA A 119 2.19 16.01 23.58
CA ALA A 119 2.87 16.20 22.30
C ALA A 119 1.93 16.04 21.11
N THR A 120 1.00 15.09 21.16
CA THR A 120 0.02 14.86 20.09
C THR A 120 -0.95 16.03 19.96
N THR A 121 -1.47 16.54 21.08
CA THR A 121 -2.37 17.69 21.08
C THR A 121 -1.64 18.96 20.65
N LEU A 122 -0.41 19.18 21.15
CA LEU A 122 0.42 20.32 20.76
C LEU A 122 0.66 20.34 19.25
N LEU A 123 1.14 19.23 18.68
CA LEU A 123 1.36 19.14 17.24
C LEU A 123 0.04 19.20 16.46
N GLY A 124 -1.00 18.50 16.91
CA GLY A 124 -2.26 18.37 16.17
C GLY A 124 -3.12 19.64 16.16
N LYS A 125 -3.13 20.40 17.26
CA LYS A 125 -3.98 21.59 17.41
C LYS A 125 -3.28 22.88 17.03
N ILE A 126 -1.98 22.99 17.30
CA ILE A 126 -1.23 24.18 16.94
C ILE A 126 -0.98 24.20 15.42
N LYS A 127 -1.43 25.27 14.76
CA LYS A 127 -1.31 25.46 13.31
C LYS A 127 0.07 25.98 12.92
N GLN A 128 0.74 26.72 13.80
CA GLN A 128 2.11 27.16 13.57
C GLN A 128 3.04 25.98 13.20
N PRO A 129 4.03 26.18 12.30
CA PRO A 129 4.96 25.12 11.89
C PRO A 129 5.96 24.82 13.02
N LEU A 130 5.58 23.97 13.97
CA LEU A 130 6.39 23.67 15.16
C LEU A 130 7.57 22.72 14.88
N LEU A 131 7.39 21.72 14.02
CA LEU A 131 8.38 20.66 13.79
C LEU A 131 9.77 21.18 13.34
N PRO A 132 9.90 22.19 12.47
CA PRO A 132 11.20 22.75 12.11
C PRO A 132 12.03 23.25 13.29
N HIS A 133 11.41 23.66 14.41
CA HIS A 133 12.12 24.14 15.57
C HIS A 133 12.94 23.03 16.25
N VAL A 134 14.21 23.31 16.53
CA VAL A 134 15.15 22.35 17.17
C VAL A 134 14.65 21.85 18.51
N ASN A 135 13.99 22.72 19.27
CA ASN A 135 13.44 22.40 20.59
C ASN A 135 12.11 21.62 20.50
N VAL A 136 11.64 21.30 19.29
CA VAL A 136 10.47 20.47 19.03
C VAL A 136 10.88 19.17 18.33
N HIS A 137 11.57 19.19 17.17
CA HIS A 137 11.87 17.93 16.48
C HIS A 137 12.78 17.01 17.29
N LYS A 138 13.75 17.52 18.06
CA LYS A 138 14.62 16.65 18.88
C LYS A 138 13.83 15.89 19.95
N PRO A 139 12.99 16.54 20.78
CA PRO A 139 12.05 15.84 21.66
C PRO A 139 11.12 14.88 20.92
N VAL A 140 10.54 15.31 19.79
CA VAL A 140 9.62 14.48 19.00
C VAL A 140 10.30 13.20 18.50
N ILE A 141 11.54 13.27 18.00
CA ILE A 141 12.29 12.08 17.56
C ILE A 141 12.53 11.11 18.73
N LYS A 142 12.88 11.62 19.91
CA LYS A 142 13.04 10.79 21.11
C LYS A 142 11.72 10.15 21.57
N LEU A 143 10.60 10.86 21.44
CA LEU A 143 9.27 10.30 21.71
C LEU A 143 8.90 9.22 20.67
N VAL A 144 9.22 9.44 19.40
CA VAL A 144 9.03 8.43 18.35
C VAL A 144 9.84 7.17 18.66
N ALA A 145 11.07 7.32 19.16
CA ALA A 145 11.94 6.19 19.47
C ALA A 145 11.39 5.27 20.57
N ILE A 146 10.58 5.79 21.51
CA ILE A 146 9.96 4.98 22.57
C ILE A 146 8.60 4.40 22.16
N CYS A 147 8.09 4.69 20.97
CA CYS A 147 6.83 4.13 20.46
C CYS A 147 7.07 2.76 19.82
N GLY A 148 6.24 1.77 20.14
CA GLY A 148 6.31 0.42 19.58
C GLY A 148 7.45 -0.45 20.14
N GLU A 149 8.15 -0.02 21.20
CA GLU A 149 9.20 -0.82 21.87
C GLU A 149 8.62 -2.04 22.60
N VAL A 150 7.46 -1.87 23.24
CA VAL A 150 6.80 -2.91 24.04
C VAL A 150 5.49 -3.32 23.36
N MET A 151 5.41 -4.57 22.92
CA MET A 151 4.19 -5.11 22.32
C MET A 151 3.06 -5.21 23.35
N ALA A 152 1.84 -4.88 22.93
CA ALA A 152 0.64 -4.88 23.77
C ALA A 152 0.76 -3.99 25.02
N ALA A 153 1.54 -2.90 24.93
CA ALA A 153 1.61 -1.90 25.98
C ALA A 153 0.24 -1.19 26.17
N PRO A 154 -0.13 -0.79 27.40
CA PRO A 154 -1.36 -0.04 27.63
C PRO A 154 -1.37 1.33 26.92
N THR A 155 -0.22 1.80 26.44
CA THR A 155 0.00 3.06 25.72
C THR A 155 -0.05 2.94 24.20
N GLU A 156 -0.23 1.74 23.62
CA GLU A 156 -0.21 1.55 22.15
C GLU A 156 -1.19 2.48 21.41
N LYS A 157 -2.33 2.79 22.04
CA LYS A 157 -3.35 3.70 21.48
C LYS A 157 -2.83 5.13 21.34
N GLU A 158 -2.17 5.66 22.38
CA GLU A 158 -1.57 6.99 22.36
C GLU A 158 -0.34 7.03 21.46
N GLU A 159 0.46 5.95 21.46
CA GLU A 159 1.63 5.82 20.59
C GLU A 159 1.23 5.88 19.11
N VAL A 160 0.28 5.04 18.66
CA VAL A 160 -0.15 5.06 17.26
C VAL A 160 -0.77 6.40 16.87
N HIS A 161 -1.53 7.02 17.78
CA HIS A 161 -2.13 8.32 17.53
C HIS A 161 -1.06 9.41 17.35
N PHE A 162 -0.07 9.44 18.25
CA PHE A 162 1.07 10.35 18.16
C PHE A 162 1.84 10.17 16.85
N LEU A 163 2.22 8.94 16.50
CA LEU A 163 2.95 8.66 15.27
C LEU A 163 2.16 9.08 14.02
N CYS A 164 0.84 8.86 13.99
CA CYS A 164 0.00 9.30 12.89
C CYS A 164 -0.11 10.83 12.78
N VAL A 165 -0.13 11.56 13.90
CA VAL A 165 -0.10 13.04 13.88
C VAL A 165 1.24 13.55 13.35
N VAL A 166 2.36 12.93 13.76
CA VAL A 166 3.69 13.25 13.21
C VAL A 166 3.72 12.99 11.70
N CYS A 167 3.23 11.83 11.24
CA CYS A 167 3.13 11.52 9.80
C CYS A 167 2.26 12.53 9.04
N SER A 168 1.15 12.97 9.64
CA SER A 168 0.25 13.96 9.03
C SER A 168 0.94 15.31 8.88
N LYS A 169 1.75 15.73 9.87
CA LYS A 169 2.54 16.97 9.77
C LYS A 169 3.67 16.87 8.75
N ILE A 170 4.35 15.72 8.68
CA ILE A 170 5.36 15.47 7.64
C ILE A 170 4.73 15.47 6.25
N LYS A 171 3.50 14.97 6.10
CA LYS A 171 2.79 15.03 4.81
C LYS A 171 2.53 16.46 4.34
N LEU A 172 2.23 17.37 5.28
CA LEU A 172 2.09 18.80 4.96
C LEU A 172 3.41 19.42 4.49
N ASP A 173 4.53 18.93 5.03
CA ASP A 173 5.86 19.44 4.71
C ASP A 173 6.91 18.31 4.58
N PRO A 174 7.02 17.68 3.38
CA PRO A 174 7.75 16.43 3.22
C PRO A 174 9.23 16.44 3.61
N TYR A 175 9.94 17.56 3.46
CA TYR A 175 11.38 17.61 3.74
C TYR A 175 11.70 17.27 5.21
N GLN A 176 10.74 17.49 6.11
CA GLN A 176 10.89 17.27 7.55
C GLN A 176 11.05 15.78 7.90
N VAL A 177 10.70 14.86 6.98
CA VAL A 177 10.94 13.42 7.17
C VAL A 177 12.43 13.12 7.41
N ASN A 178 13.32 13.94 6.84
CA ASN A 178 14.76 13.75 6.95
C ASN A 178 15.28 13.93 8.39
N PHE A 179 14.51 14.58 9.28
CA PHE A 179 14.83 14.64 10.71
C PHE A 179 14.70 13.26 11.39
N PHE A 180 13.82 12.41 10.87
CA PHE A 180 13.54 11.06 11.39
C PHE A 180 14.36 9.97 10.72
N VAL A 181 15.14 10.32 9.68
CA VAL A 181 16.11 9.45 9.01
C VAL A 181 17.49 9.78 9.56
N GLN A 182 17.91 9.06 10.60
CA GLN A 182 19.16 9.31 11.30
C GLN A 182 20.25 8.36 10.83
N THR A 183 21.43 8.89 10.51
CA THR A 183 22.62 8.06 10.45
C THR A 183 23.11 7.83 11.88
N PRO A 184 23.29 6.59 12.36
CA PRO A 184 23.75 6.34 13.71
C PRO A 184 25.09 7.05 13.92
N THR A 185 25.07 8.10 14.74
CA THR A 185 26.29 8.78 15.16
C THR A 185 26.88 7.98 16.31
N LEU A 186 28.05 7.37 16.06
CA LEU A 186 28.87 6.81 17.14
C LEU A 186 28.98 7.87 18.24
N PRO A 187 28.76 7.52 19.53
CA PRO A 187 28.94 8.47 20.60
C PRO A 187 30.35 9.03 20.51
N ASN A 188 30.44 10.36 20.41
CA ASN A 188 31.69 11.09 20.26
C ASN A 188 32.45 10.97 21.61
N ILE A 189 33.17 9.86 21.81
CA ILE A 189 34.07 9.68 22.94
C ILE A 189 35.12 10.77 22.79
N LYS A 190 34.99 11.83 23.57
CA LYS A 190 36.03 12.84 23.74
C LYS A 190 37.29 12.12 24.23
N ARG A 191 38.17 11.79 23.28
CA ARG A 191 39.49 11.22 23.50
C ARG A 191 40.25 12.13 24.45
N LYS A 192 40.42 11.71 25.70
CA LYS A 192 41.46 12.19 26.60
C LYS A 192 42.44 11.05 26.86
N SER A 193 43.71 11.38 26.64
CA SER A 193 44.94 10.60 26.84
C SER A 193 45.36 9.65 25.70
N PRO A 194 46.52 9.91 25.06
CA PRO A 194 47.26 8.95 24.25
C PRO A 194 48.29 8.24 25.13
N ASN A 195 48.21 6.91 25.22
CA ASN A 195 49.32 5.95 25.43
C ASN A 195 48.76 4.67 26.06
N ALA A 196 48.25 3.76 25.22
CA ALA A 196 48.14 2.31 25.46
C ALA A 196 47.29 1.57 24.38
N ILE A 197 47.02 2.16 23.20
CA ILE A 197 46.10 1.56 22.22
C ILE A 197 46.69 1.52 20.80
N GLU A 198 47.95 1.10 20.68
CA GLU A 198 48.53 0.75 19.37
C GLU A 198 48.76 -0.77 19.21
N GLN A 199 48.39 -1.58 20.21
CA GLN A 199 48.51 -3.06 20.13
C GLN A 199 47.20 -3.81 20.34
N ILE A 200 46.09 -3.11 20.62
CA ILE A 200 44.74 -3.71 20.76
C ILE A 200 43.83 -3.32 19.58
N ALA A 201 44.24 -2.33 18.78
CA ALA A 201 43.44 -1.78 17.68
C ALA A 201 43.44 -2.66 16.41
N GLU A 202 44.41 -3.57 16.24
CA GLU A 202 44.50 -4.39 15.02
C GLU A 202 43.77 -5.75 15.14
N GLU A 203 43.49 -6.25 16.35
CA GLU A 203 42.79 -7.54 16.54
C GLU A 203 41.28 -7.43 16.84
N LEU A 204 40.76 -6.21 17.08
CA LEU A 204 39.32 -5.97 17.30
C LEU A 204 38.61 -5.35 16.08
N ASP A 205 39.34 -4.99 15.02
CA ASP A 205 38.78 -4.37 13.81
C ASP A 205 38.25 -5.40 12.79
N ASP A 206 38.54 -6.70 12.98
CA ASP A 206 38.16 -7.78 12.05
C ASP A 206 36.83 -8.51 12.41
N ILE A 207 36.20 -8.18 13.55
CA ILE A 207 34.89 -8.76 13.94
C ILE A 207 33.76 -7.73 13.96
N SER A 208 34.06 -6.42 13.91
CA SER A 208 33.05 -5.34 13.99
C SER A 208 32.80 -4.58 12.68
N THR A 209 33.45 -4.92 11.56
CA THR A 209 33.44 -4.10 10.34
C THR A 209 32.51 -4.58 9.21
N LYS A 210 31.46 -5.36 9.53
CA LYS A 210 30.41 -5.75 8.56
C LYS A 210 28.96 -5.46 8.96
N GLU A 211 28.70 -4.77 10.06
CA GLU A 211 27.42 -4.08 10.29
C GLU A 211 27.60 -2.61 9.88
N SER A 212 27.53 -2.39 8.56
CA SER A 212 27.56 -1.05 7.98
C SER A 212 26.52 -0.15 8.65
N LYS A 213 26.94 1.04 9.09
CA LYS A 213 26.11 2.18 9.52
C LYS A 213 24.92 2.35 8.58
N ARG A 214 23.79 1.70 8.87
CA ARG A 214 22.55 1.85 8.11
C ARG A 214 21.80 3.02 8.71
N ASP A 215 21.26 3.88 7.86
CA ASP A 215 20.36 4.94 8.30
C ASP A 215 19.15 4.29 8.98
N GLU A 216 18.81 4.74 10.18
CA GLU A 216 17.65 4.30 10.95
C GLU A 216 16.46 5.21 10.63
N PHE A 217 15.30 4.60 10.41
CA PHE A 217 14.05 5.33 10.19
C PHE A 217 13.06 5.03 11.32
N LEU A 218 13.31 5.67 12.47
CA LEU A 218 12.62 5.41 13.74
C LEU A 218 11.10 5.51 13.63
N LEU A 219 10.61 6.49 12.87
CA LEU A 219 9.17 6.70 12.66
C LEU A 219 8.52 5.51 11.92
N ALA A 220 9.18 4.99 10.89
CA ALA A 220 8.70 3.84 10.16
C ALA A 220 8.80 2.56 11.00
N GLU A 221 9.85 2.41 11.80
CA GLU A 221 10.05 1.26 12.68
C GLU A 221 9.00 1.19 13.81
N GLY A 222 8.72 2.32 14.47
CA GLY A 222 7.67 2.39 15.49
C GLY A 222 6.30 2.01 14.94
N LEU A 223 5.95 2.51 13.75
CA LEU A 223 4.72 2.12 13.05
C LEU A 223 4.71 0.64 12.69
N LEU A 224 5.81 0.10 12.13
CA LEU A 224 5.93 -1.31 11.78
C LEU A 224 5.76 -2.23 13.00
N ASN A 225 6.27 -1.83 14.17
CA ASN A 225 6.06 -2.60 15.39
C ASN A 225 4.59 -2.57 15.82
N LEU A 226 3.92 -1.42 15.74
CA LEU A 226 2.49 -1.28 16.06
C LEU A 226 1.57 -2.02 15.06
N THR A 227 2.00 -2.25 13.81
CA THR A 227 1.23 -3.12 12.88
C THR A 227 1.12 -4.57 13.34
N LYS A 228 1.97 -4.99 14.30
CA LYS A 228 1.96 -6.34 14.91
C LYS A 228 1.11 -6.38 16.18
N SER A 229 0.48 -5.28 16.59
CA SER A 229 -0.38 -5.23 17.77
C SER A 229 -1.55 -6.22 17.63
N PRO A 230 -1.96 -6.89 18.74
CA PRO A 230 -3.15 -7.74 18.74
C PRO A 230 -4.46 -6.93 18.61
N ASP A 231 -4.45 -5.62 18.89
CA ASP A 231 -5.61 -4.76 18.65
C ASP A 231 -5.65 -4.34 17.18
N GLN A 232 -6.65 -4.86 16.46
CA GLN A 232 -6.85 -4.58 15.04
C GLN A 232 -7.01 -3.08 14.75
N LYS A 233 -7.59 -2.29 15.65
CA LYS A 233 -7.75 -0.83 15.43
C LYS A 233 -6.40 -0.13 15.44
N ILE A 234 -5.51 -0.55 16.35
CA ILE A 234 -4.16 -0.02 16.46
C ILE A 234 -3.35 -0.43 15.23
N ALA A 235 -3.40 -1.71 14.84
CA ALA A 235 -2.70 -2.21 13.67
C ALA A 235 -3.15 -1.50 12.37
N VAL A 236 -4.46 -1.28 12.18
CA VAL A 236 -5.00 -0.53 11.03
C VAL A 236 -4.53 0.92 11.05
N LYS A 237 -4.54 1.59 12.22
CA LYS A 237 -4.04 2.97 12.34
C LYS A 237 -2.55 3.07 12.04
N ALA A 238 -1.75 2.09 12.46
CA ALA A 238 -0.33 2.02 12.12
C ALA A 238 -0.13 1.84 10.61
N CYS A 239 -0.95 1.01 9.95
CA CYS A 239 -0.96 0.87 8.50
C CYS A 239 -1.33 2.19 7.77
N GLU A 240 -2.33 2.94 8.26
CA GLU A 240 -2.64 4.28 7.74
C GLU A 240 -1.43 5.22 7.84
N GLY A 241 -0.72 5.21 8.98
CA GLY A 241 0.51 5.98 9.17
C GLY A 241 1.62 5.59 8.18
N LEU A 242 1.84 4.29 7.96
CA LEU A 242 2.81 3.81 6.96
C LEU A 242 2.45 4.26 5.55
N MET A 243 1.16 4.29 5.22
CA MET A 243 0.67 4.75 3.92
C MET A 243 1.00 6.24 3.69
N LEU A 244 0.98 7.07 4.74
CA LEU A 244 1.42 8.46 4.63
C LEU A 244 2.93 8.57 4.35
N LEU A 245 3.75 7.69 4.91
CA LEU A 245 5.21 7.72 4.74
C LEU A 245 5.66 7.24 3.36
N VAL A 246 5.03 6.19 2.82
CA VAL A 246 5.41 5.66 1.49
C VAL A 246 5.11 6.63 0.36
N GLY A 247 4.11 7.50 0.54
CA GLY A 247 3.71 8.50 -0.46
C GLY A 247 4.50 9.81 -0.40
N LEU A 248 5.52 9.91 0.46
CA LEU A 248 6.32 11.14 0.54
C LEU A 248 7.23 11.27 -0.70
N PRO A 249 7.37 12.47 -1.30
CA PRO A 249 8.21 12.72 -2.47
C PRO A 249 9.73 12.72 -2.18
N GLU A 250 10.16 12.36 -0.97
CA GLU A 250 11.54 12.43 -0.52
C GLU A 250 12.33 11.16 -0.85
N ALA A 251 13.33 11.28 -1.72
CA ALA A 251 14.10 10.14 -2.23
C ALA A 251 14.96 9.45 -1.14
N LYS A 252 15.55 10.21 -0.21
CA LYS A 252 16.37 9.64 0.88
C LYS A 252 15.50 8.80 1.82
N ALA A 253 14.35 9.33 2.23
CA ALA A 253 13.39 8.60 3.05
C ALA A 253 12.87 7.36 2.32
N SER A 254 12.54 7.47 1.04
CA SER A 254 12.09 6.35 0.21
C SER A 254 13.10 5.21 0.16
N LYS A 255 14.38 5.54 -0.05
CA LYS A 255 15.47 4.55 -0.08
C LYS A 255 15.67 3.90 1.28
N THR A 256 15.72 4.71 2.35
CA THR A 256 15.90 4.21 3.72
C THR A 256 14.74 3.32 4.15
N LEU A 257 13.51 3.69 3.79
CA LEU A 257 12.31 2.91 4.10
C LEU A 257 12.40 1.48 3.53
N VAL A 258 12.93 1.32 2.33
CA VAL A 258 12.99 0.00 1.68
C VAL A 258 14.23 -0.78 2.07
N GLU A 259 15.39 -0.12 2.17
CA GLU A 259 16.69 -0.78 2.39
C GLU A 259 17.01 -1.03 3.86
N CYS A 260 16.53 -0.16 4.75
CA CYS A 260 16.88 -0.19 6.17
C CYS A 260 15.75 -0.64 7.09
N THR A 261 14.49 -0.62 6.64
CA THR A 261 13.36 -1.09 7.47
C THR A 261 12.92 -2.51 7.11
N GLN A 262 12.09 -3.10 7.98
CA GLN A 262 11.53 -4.44 7.77
C GLN A 262 10.21 -4.43 6.98
N LEU A 263 9.84 -3.34 6.29
CA LEU A 263 8.55 -3.24 5.60
C LEU A 263 8.32 -4.36 4.58
N ALA A 264 9.30 -4.62 3.70
CA ALA A 264 9.19 -5.68 2.70
C ALA A 264 9.06 -7.06 3.34
N ASN A 265 9.85 -7.32 4.39
CA ASN A 265 9.80 -8.58 5.14
C ASN A 265 8.45 -8.76 5.85
N PHE A 266 7.92 -7.71 6.49
CA PHE A 266 6.61 -7.73 7.13
C PHE A 266 5.51 -8.11 6.12
N ILE A 267 5.49 -7.42 4.97
CA ILE A 267 4.51 -7.67 3.90
C ILE A 267 4.62 -9.11 3.40
N CYS A 268 5.82 -9.55 3.03
CA CYS A 268 6.04 -10.88 2.47
C CYS A 268 5.69 -11.97 3.48
N CYS A 269 6.18 -11.87 4.73
CA CYS A 269 5.90 -12.87 5.76
C CYS A 269 4.39 -12.97 6.08
N LYS A 270 3.70 -11.83 6.19
CA LYS A 270 2.26 -11.82 6.49
C LYS A 270 1.45 -12.35 5.31
N LEU A 271 1.80 -11.99 4.07
CA LEU A 271 1.12 -12.49 2.87
C LEU A 271 1.35 -14.00 2.68
N SER A 272 2.59 -14.48 2.85
CA SER A 272 2.92 -15.92 2.80
C SER A 272 2.13 -16.71 3.86
N LYS A 273 2.00 -16.18 5.08
CA LYS A 273 1.19 -16.79 6.14
C LYS A 273 -0.27 -16.89 5.73
N LEU A 274 -0.86 -15.80 5.23
CA LEU A 274 -2.27 -15.77 4.81
C LEU A 274 -2.55 -16.73 3.65
N ILE A 275 -1.64 -16.82 2.67
CA ILE A 275 -1.74 -17.81 1.58
C ILE A 275 -1.68 -19.24 2.12
N SER A 276 -0.79 -19.52 3.09
CA SER A 276 -0.67 -20.85 3.71
C SER A 276 -1.90 -21.25 4.53
N GLU A 277 -2.68 -20.26 5.00
CA GLU A 277 -3.92 -20.46 5.75
C GLU A 277 -5.15 -20.56 4.84
N LEU A 278 -5.01 -20.35 3.53
CA LEU A 278 -6.13 -20.47 2.59
C LEU A 278 -6.66 -21.91 2.55
N PRO A 279 -7.99 -22.10 2.55
CA PRO A 279 -8.57 -23.41 2.31
C PRO A 279 -8.19 -23.91 0.91
N LEU A 280 -7.74 -25.17 0.83
CA LEU A 280 -7.30 -25.80 -0.43
C LEU A 280 -8.47 -26.33 -1.29
N THR A 281 -9.71 -26.05 -0.87
CA THR A 281 -10.97 -26.49 -1.49
C THR A 281 -12.01 -25.36 -1.39
N LEU A 282 -11.73 -24.25 -2.07
CA LEU A 282 -12.66 -23.14 -2.28
C LEU A 282 -13.35 -23.28 -3.64
N ASP A 283 -14.65 -23.02 -3.67
CA ASP A 283 -15.44 -22.89 -4.90
C ASP A 283 -15.09 -21.56 -5.60
N PRO A 284 -14.78 -21.56 -6.92
CA PRO A 284 -14.53 -20.34 -7.68
C PRO A 284 -15.62 -19.25 -7.54
N ALA A 285 -16.90 -19.62 -7.42
CA ALA A 285 -18.00 -18.66 -7.27
C ALA A 285 -18.00 -17.98 -5.88
N ASP A 286 -17.62 -18.72 -4.83
CA ASP A 286 -17.43 -18.17 -3.48
C ASP A 286 -16.25 -17.20 -3.43
N VAL A 287 -15.19 -17.49 -4.20
CA VAL A 287 -14.04 -16.59 -4.34
C VAL A 287 -14.43 -15.29 -5.06
N GLU A 288 -15.16 -15.41 -6.17
CA GLU A 288 -15.60 -14.26 -6.98
C GLU A 288 -16.52 -13.32 -6.20
N SER A 289 -17.46 -13.87 -5.42
CA SER A 289 -18.44 -13.11 -4.64
C SER A 289 -17.90 -12.51 -3.33
N THR A 290 -16.69 -12.91 -2.90
CA THR A 290 -16.10 -12.40 -1.67
C THR A 290 -15.50 -11.02 -1.90
N GLU A 291 -16.10 -10.01 -1.29
CA GLU A 291 -15.54 -8.66 -1.22
C GLU A 291 -14.78 -8.44 0.10
N ALA A 292 -13.61 -7.83 0.00
CA ALA A 292 -12.83 -7.41 1.16
C ALA A 292 -12.22 -6.03 0.88
N LYS A 293 -12.20 -5.18 1.90
CA LYS A 293 -11.46 -3.92 1.89
C LYS A 293 -10.71 -3.74 3.18
N TRP A 294 -9.47 -3.29 3.08
CA TRP A 294 -8.65 -3.08 4.26
C TRP A 294 -9.25 -1.99 5.16
N GLY A 295 -9.11 -2.14 6.47
CA GLY A 295 -9.61 -1.17 7.45
C GLY A 295 -11.11 -1.23 7.77
N LEU A 296 -11.91 -2.04 7.04
CA LEU A 296 -13.36 -2.18 7.25
C LEU A 296 -13.80 -3.54 7.82
N ASP A 297 -12.86 -4.37 8.26
CA ASP A 297 -13.17 -5.71 8.78
C ASP A 297 -13.76 -5.66 10.20
N SER A 298 -15.06 -5.38 10.29
CA SER A 298 -15.89 -5.75 11.44
C SER A 298 -16.29 -7.23 11.31
N TYR A 299 -15.58 -8.11 12.02
CA TYR A 299 -15.92 -9.54 12.03
C TYR A 299 -17.24 -9.77 12.77
N SER A 300 -18.34 -9.98 12.04
CA SER A 300 -19.58 -10.47 12.63
C SER A 300 -19.58 -12.01 12.56
N ALA A 301 -19.49 -12.65 13.74
CA ALA A 301 -19.46 -14.12 13.82
C ALA A 301 -20.75 -14.81 13.33
N LYS A 302 -21.81 -14.04 13.05
CA LYS A 302 -23.08 -14.50 12.51
C LYS A 302 -23.11 -14.55 10.98
N GLU A 303 -22.48 -13.59 10.28
CA GLU A 303 -22.40 -13.59 8.81
C GLU A 303 -21.40 -14.62 8.29
N ASP A 304 -20.31 -14.87 9.02
CA ASP A 304 -19.25 -15.82 8.60
C ASP A 304 -19.70 -17.28 8.61
N LYS A 305 -20.66 -17.64 9.49
CA LYS A 305 -21.19 -19.01 9.58
C LYS A 305 -22.23 -19.33 8.51
N GLN A 306 -22.79 -18.31 7.85
CA GLN A 306 -23.90 -18.46 6.89
C GLN A 306 -23.46 -18.51 5.42
N ALA A 307 -22.18 -18.27 5.11
CA ALA A 307 -21.68 -18.22 3.73
C ALA A 307 -21.02 -19.54 3.29
N PHE A 308 -19.74 -19.76 3.60
CA PHE A 308 -19.02 -20.98 3.23
C PHE A 308 -17.80 -21.23 4.14
N THR A 309 -17.28 -22.47 4.15
CA THR A 309 -16.12 -22.86 4.96
C THR A 309 -14.85 -22.17 4.47
N GLY A 310 -14.19 -21.42 5.36
CA GLY A 310 -12.92 -20.77 5.02
C GLY A 310 -13.01 -19.33 4.51
N LYS A 311 -14.22 -18.75 4.47
CA LYS A 311 -14.46 -17.35 4.09
C LYS A 311 -13.60 -16.35 4.88
N ARG A 312 -13.38 -16.59 6.16
CA ARG A 312 -12.57 -15.71 7.02
C ARG A 312 -11.12 -15.61 6.56
N GLN A 313 -10.53 -16.75 6.21
CA GLN A 313 -9.16 -16.85 5.73
C GLN A 313 -9.03 -16.15 4.38
N LEU A 314 -9.97 -16.42 3.45
CA LEU A 314 -10.02 -15.73 2.17
C LEU A 314 -10.17 -14.22 2.32
N ARG A 315 -11.13 -13.76 3.14
CA ARG A 315 -11.34 -12.33 3.40
C ARG A 315 -10.13 -11.67 4.03
N SER A 316 -9.44 -12.35 4.95
CA SER A 316 -8.21 -11.83 5.57
C SER A 316 -7.08 -11.71 4.56
N PHE A 317 -6.94 -12.67 3.64
CA PHE A 317 -6.02 -12.57 2.51
C PHE A 317 -6.36 -11.39 1.59
N LEU A 318 -7.62 -11.30 1.11
CA LEU A 318 -8.04 -10.24 0.19
C LEU A 318 -7.98 -8.85 0.83
N SER A 319 -8.33 -8.71 2.11
CA SER A 319 -8.19 -7.46 2.85
C SER A 319 -6.72 -7.04 2.97
N PHE A 320 -5.81 -7.96 3.24
CA PHE A 320 -4.39 -7.64 3.28
C PHE A 320 -3.80 -7.36 1.89
N LEU A 321 -4.30 -8.03 0.85
CA LEU A 321 -3.96 -7.74 -0.54
C LEU A 321 -4.40 -6.32 -0.94
N ASP A 322 -5.63 -5.92 -0.60
CA ASP A 322 -6.14 -4.56 -0.85
C ASP A 322 -5.32 -3.49 -0.12
N PHE A 323 -4.83 -3.79 1.10
CA PHE A 323 -3.85 -2.93 1.79
C PHE A 323 -2.54 -2.81 1.01
N ILE A 324 -1.95 -3.92 0.56
CA ILE A 324 -0.69 -3.91 -0.20
C ILE A 324 -0.86 -3.17 -1.52
N ASP A 325 -1.97 -3.41 -2.23
CA ASP A 325 -2.30 -2.76 -3.49
C ASP A 325 -2.40 -1.24 -3.31
N THR A 326 -3.14 -0.80 -2.29
CA THR A 326 -3.25 0.62 -1.94
C THR A 326 -1.88 1.20 -1.53
N LEU A 327 -1.10 0.47 -0.71
CA LEU A 327 0.21 0.92 -0.25
C LEU A 327 1.18 1.13 -1.41
N ILE A 328 1.21 0.20 -2.37
CA ILE A 328 2.09 0.29 -3.54
C ILE A 328 1.62 1.38 -4.50
N GLU A 329 0.31 1.53 -4.69
CA GLU A 329 -0.27 2.57 -5.56
C GLU A 329 0.04 3.98 -5.05
N GLU A 330 -0.11 4.21 -3.74
CA GLU A 330 0.18 5.51 -3.12
C GLU A 330 1.69 5.77 -2.93
N SER A 331 2.55 4.77 -3.20
CA SER A 331 3.98 4.88 -2.90
C SER A 331 4.80 5.59 -3.97
N HIS A 332 5.93 6.17 -3.55
CA HIS A 332 6.96 6.59 -4.49
C HIS A 332 7.43 5.39 -5.34
N ARG A 333 7.65 5.60 -6.65
CA ARG A 333 7.96 4.56 -7.65
C ARG A 333 9.05 3.55 -7.22
N VAL A 334 10.08 4.03 -6.51
CA VAL A 334 11.17 3.18 -6.00
C VAL A 334 10.68 2.20 -4.95
N ILE A 335 9.82 2.66 -4.03
CA ILE A 335 9.20 1.82 -2.99
C ILE A 335 8.29 0.81 -3.65
N GLY A 336 7.34 1.26 -4.47
CA GLY A 336 6.35 0.39 -5.11
C GLY A 336 7.00 -0.70 -5.97
N SER A 337 7.99 -0.33 -6.80
CA SER A 337 8.72 -1.31 -7.61
C SER A 337 9.50 -2.32 -6.76
N THR A 338 10.12 -1.89 -5.66
CA THR A 338 10.92 -2.80 -4.82
C THR A 338 10.05 -3.72 -3.99
N LEU A 339 8.95 -3.21 -3.42
CA LEU A 339 7.97 -4.02 -2.69
C LEU A 339 7.32 -5.07 -3.61
N ALA A 340 6.89 -4.67 -4.81
CA ALA A 340 6.32 -5.61 -5.78
C ALA A 340 7.31 -6.72 -6.15
N LYS A 341 8.58 -6.38 -6.44
CA LYS A 341 9.63 -7.37 -6.73
C LYS A 341 9.87 -8.32 -5.56
N ALA A 342 9.88 -7.80 -4.33
CA ALA A 342 9.99 -8.63 -3.13
C ALA A 342 8.82 -9.62 -3.01
N ILE A 343 7.58 -9.17 -3.26
CA ILE A 343 6.39 -10.03 -3.25
C ILE A 343 6.53 -11.15 -4.28
N LYS A 344 6.96 -10.86 -5.52
CA LYS A 344 7.22 -11.90 -6.52
C LYS A 344 8.21 -12.94 -6.00
N MET A 345 9.40 -12.51 -5.61
CA MET A 345 10.51 -13.40 -5.23
C MET A 345 10.22 -14.22 -3.97
N HIS A 346 9.53 -13.64 -2.99
CA HIS A 346 9.35 -14.26 -1.67
C HIS A 346 7.99 -14.91 -1.47
N VAL A 347 6.97 -14.48 -2.21
CA VAL A 347 5.60 -14.97 -2.04
C VAL A 347 5.18 -15.77 -3.28
N PHE A 348 5.23 -15.17 -4.47
CA PHE A 348 4.75 -15.86 -5.67
C PHE A 348 5.65 -17.04 -6.04
N ASP A 349 6.96 -16.82 -6.13
CA ASP A 349 7.92 -17.85 -6.55
C ASP A 349 8.14 -18.95 -5.51
N LYS A 350 8.00 -18.63 -4.21
CA LYS A 350 8.32 -19.56 -3.10
C LYS A 350 7.12 -20.21 -2.43
N VAL A 351 5.92 -19.62 -2.53
CA VAL A 351 4.73 -20.13 -1.83
C VAL A 351 3.62 -20.41 -2.82
N LEU A 352 3.24 -19.41 -3.63
CA LEU A 352 2.13 -19.57 -4.56
C LEU A 352 2.44 -20.56 -5.69
N LYS A 353 3.69 -20.58 -6.17
CA LYS A 353 4.15 -21.49 -7.23
C LYS A 353 3.87 -22.95 -6.89
N ASP A 354 4.25 -23.40 -5.70
CA ASP A 354 4.11 -24.80 -5.28
C ASP A 354 2.63 -25.19 -5.15
N LEU A 355 1.79 -24.27 -4.64
CA LEU A 355 0.34 -24.46 -4.53
C LEU A 355 -0.33 -24.49 -5.90
N LEU A 356 0.11 -23.62 -6.82
CA LEU A 356 -0.42 -23.55 -8.18
C LEU A 356 -0.03 -24.79 -8.98
N LEU A 357 1.18 -25.31 -8.81
CA LEU A 357 1.69 -26.52 -9.49
C LEU A 357 1.29 -27.82 -8.77
N ALA A 358 0.43 -27.76 -7.76
CA ALA A 358 -0.03 -28.95 -7.04
C ALA A 358 -0.68 -29.97 -7.99
N THR A 359 -0.47 -31.25 -7.71
CA THR A 359 -1.07 -32.37 -8.45
C THR A 359 -2.54 -32.57 -8.12
N ASN A 360 -3.03 -32.01 -7.01
CA ASN A 360 -4.42 -32.07 -6.62
C ASN A 360 -5.23 -31.04 -7.42
N GLU A 361 -6.19 -31.51 -8.19
CA GLU A 361 -7.06 -30.70 -9.03
C GLU A 361 -7.84 -29.64 -8.24
N ASN A 362 -8.40 -30.00 -7.07
CA ASN A 362 -9.18 -29.06 -6.26
C ASN A 362 -8.31 -27.92 -5.73
N THR A 363 -7.08 -28.23 -5.31
CA THR A 363 -6.11 -27.22 -4.86
C THR A 363 -5.70 -26.33 -6.03
N ALA A 364 -5.40 -26.92 -7.18
CA ALA A 364 -5.07 -26.17 -8.39
C ALA A 364 -6.21 -25.22 -8.79
N LEU A 365 -7.46 -25.70 -8.76
CA LEU A 365 -8.66 -24.92 -9.07
C LEU A 365 -8.83 -23.74 -8.11
N SER A 366 -8.83 -24.00 -6.81
CA SER A 366 -9.01 -22.96 -5.78
C SER A 366 -7.93 -21.88 -5.84
N ILE A 367 -6.66 -22.28 -6.01
CA ILE A 367 -5.53 -21.35 -6.09
C ILE A 367 -5.56 -20.55 -7.40
N THR A 368 -5.97 -21.17 -8.51
CA THR A 368 -6.19 -20.47 -9.79
C THR A 368 -7.32 -19.43 -9.63
N ALA A 369 -8.44 -19.79 -8.99
CA ALA A 369 -9.53 -18.84 -8.73
C ALA A 369 -9.09 -17.66 -7.85
N VAL A 370 -8.31 -17.91 -6.79
CA VAL A 370 -7.74 -16.86 -5.93
C VAL A 370 -6.76 -15.97 -6.70
N LEU A 371 -5.94 -16.53 -7.59
CA LEU A 371 -5.04 -15.76 -8.44
C LEU A 371 -5.83 -14.90 -9.44
N THR A 372 -6.88 -15.44 -10.06
CA THR A 372 -7.78 -14.67 -10.94
C THR A 372 -8.40 -13.50 -10.19
N LYS A 373 -8.93 -13.74 -8.99
CA LYS A 373 -9.49 -12.69 -8.13
C LYS A 373 -8.44 -11.65 -7.74
N THR A 374 -7.21 -12.06 -7.46
CA THR A 374 -6.08 -11.18 -7.17
C THR A 374 -5.82 -10.22 -8.35
N VAL A 375 -5.77 -10.73 -9.58
CA VAL A 375 -5.58 -9.90 -10.79
C VAL A 375 -6.74 -8.93 -11.00
N GLN A 376 -7.97 -9.41 -10.82
CA GLN A 376 -9.19 -8.60 -10.99
C GLN A 376 -9.27 -7.45 -9.98
N ASP A 377 -8.91 -7.70 -8.71
CA ASP A 377 -9.04 -6.71 -7.64
C ASP A 377 -7.85 -5.74 -7.55
N CYS A 378 -6.63 -6.16 -7.95
CA CYS A 378 -5.44 -5.30 -7.89
C CYS A 378 -5.50 -4.15 -8.89
N LYS A 379 -5.20 -2.93 -8.45
CA LYS A 379 -5.12 -1.72 -9.29
C LYS A 379 -3.67 -1.37 -9.65
N SER A 380 -2.72 -1.75 -8.79
CA SER A 380 -1.34 -1.34 -8.93
C SER A 380 -0.65 -2.02 -10.12
N GLN A 381 -0.17 -1.20 -11.05
CA GLN A 381 0.57 -1.67 -12.21
C GLN A 381 1.85 -2.43 -11.82
N PHE A 382 2.50 -2.09 -10.70
CA PHE A 382 3.70 -2.81 -10.25
C PHE A 382 3.37 -4.25 -9.86
N ILE A 383 2.27 -4.49 -9.14
CA ILE A 383 1.85 -5.84 -8.75
C ILE A 383 1.46 -6.64 -10.00
N ILE A 384 0.63 -6.06 -10.88
CA ILE A 384 0.20 -6.71 -12.13
C ILE A 384 1.40 -7.09 -13.00
N GLN A 385 2.40 -6.22 -13.15
CA GLN A 385 3.64 -6.54 -13.86
C GLN A 385 4.37 -7.73 -13.24
N GLN A 386 4.42 -7.81 -11.91
CA GLN A 386 5.07 -8.93 -11.21
C GLN A 386 4.27 -10.24 -11.30
N ILE A 387 2.93 -10.19 -11.27
CA ILE A 387 2.06 -11.35 -11.53
C ILE A 387 2.23 -11.82 -12.97
N THR A 388 2.28 -10.91 -13.93
CA THR A 388 2.52 -11.22 -15.36
C THR A 388 3.86 -11.91 -15.54
N GLN A 389 4.93 -11.38 -14.93
CA GLN A 389 6.25 -12.02 -14.97
C GLN A 389 6.29 -13.39 -14.27
N PHE A 390 5.53 -13.55 -13.18
CA PHE A 390 5.39 -14.84 -12.50
C PHE A 390 4.70 -15.87 -13.40
N MET A 391 3.61 -15.48 -14.08
CA MET A 391 2.84 -16.37 -14.95
C MET A 391 3.55 -16.69 -16.27
N LEU A 392 4.11 -15.68 -16.95
CA LEU A 392 4.64 -15.80 -18.32
C LEU A 392 6.17 -15.95 -18.38
N GLY A 393 6.88 -15.63 -17.29
CA GLY A 393 8.35 -15.59 -17.23
C GLY A 393 8.95 -14.29 -17.76
N GLU A 394 10.28 -14.18 -17.71
CA GLU A 394 11.02 -12.96 -18.12
C GLU A 394 10.99 -12.70 -19.64
N GLY A 395 10.60 -13.71 -20.44
CA GLY A 395 10.47 -13.65 -21.89
C GLY A 395 9.03 -13.63 -22.39
N ALA A 396 8.16 -12.78 -21.81
CA ALA A 396 6.73 -12.70 -22.13
C ALA A 396 6.40 -12.48 -23.62
N ASN A 397 7.36 -12.01 -24.42
CA ASN A 397 7.19 -11.72 -25.85
C ASN A 397 7.68 -12.86 -26.77
N ALA A 398 8.20 -13.95 -26.23
CA ALA A 398 8.72 -15.08 -27.00
C ALA A 398 7.75 -16.28 -26.95
N PRO A 399 7.56 -16.99 -28.09
CA PRO A 399 6.78 -18.23 -28.12
C PRO A 399 7.25 -19.22 -27.06
N GLU A 400 6.32 -19.94 -26.44
CA GLU A 400 6.69 -21.11 -25.65
C GLU A 400 7.27 -22.19 -26.56
N LYS A 401 8.50 -22.62 -26.27
CA LYS A 401 9.14 -23.77 -26.92
C LYS A 401 8.86 -25.03 -26.11
N LYS A 402 8.29 -26.06 -26.74
CA LYS A 402 8.23 -27.41 -26.16
C LYS A 402 9.67 -27.86 -25.88
N ASN A 403 9.98 -28.18 -24.62
CA ASN A 403 11.29 -28.67 -24.13
C ASN A 403 12.39 -27.64 -23.86
N ASP A 404 12.06 -26.40 -23.45
CA ASP A 404 13.07 -25.58 -22.76
C ASP A 404 13.27 -26.11 -21.34
N GLU A 405 14.44 -26.69 -21.04
CA GLU A 405 14.86 -27.07 -19.67
C GLU A 405 14.91 -25.86 -18.72
N ASN A 406 14.94 -24.64 -19.28
CA ASN A 406 14.85 -23.34 -18.59
C ASN A 406 13.46 -22.69 -18.65
N GLY A 407 12.42 -23.41 -19.11
CA GLY A 407 11.06 -22.88 -19.27
C GLY A 407 10.39 -22.52 -17.94
N ASN A 408 9.52 -21.52 -17.93
CA ASN A 408 8.70 -21.22 -16.77
C ASN A 408 7.63 -22.32 -16.60
N ASN A 409 7.85 -23.25 -15.67
CA ASN A 409 6.90 -24.34 -15.36
C ASN A 409 5.48 -23.84 -15.06
N VAL A 410 5.31 -22.63 -14.55
CA VAL A 410 4.00 -22.04 -14.29
C VAL A 410 3.26 -21.79 -15.59
N ARG A 411 3.92 -21.18 -16.57
CA ARG A 411 3.36 -20.89 -17.90
C ARG A 411 2.87 -22.17 -18.60
N GLN A 412 3.74 -23.18 -18.69
CA GLN A 412 3.42 -24.47 -19.31
C GLN A 412 2.23 -25.15 -18.64
N THR A 413 2.19 -25.12 -17.31
CA THR A 413 1.11 -25.73 -16.53
C THR A 413 -0.22 -25.03 -16.75
N LEU A 414 -0.24 -23.69 -16.72
CA LEU A 414 -1.45 -22.92 -16.95
C LEU A 414 -1.98 -23.11 -18.37
N ILE A 415 -1.10 -23.13 -19.38
CA ILE A 415 -1.50 -23.39 -20.77
C ILE A 415 -2.08 -24.80 -20.93
N THR A 416 -1.43 -25.80 -20.34
CA THR A 416 -1.93 -27.19 -20.35
C THR A 416 -3.31 -27.29 -19.68
N ARG A 417 -3.56 -26.50 -18.63
CA ARG A 417 -4.84 -26.48 -17.92
C ARG A 417 -5.98 -25.83 -18.70
N CYS A 418 -5.70 -25.00 -19.70
CA CYS A 418 -6.74 -24.42 -20.56
C CYS A 418 -7.53 -25.47 -21.36
N ASP A 419 -6.95 -26.65 -21.61
CA ASP A 419 -7.60 -27.81 -22.26
C ASP A 419 -7.65 -29.03 -21.31
N HIS A 420 -7.81 -28.76 -20.01
CA HIS A 420 -7.94 -29.84 -19.02
C HIS A 420 -9.28 -30.56 -19.17
N ILE A 421 -9.31 -31.85 -18.79
CA ILE A 421 -10.53 -32.70 -18.82
C ILE A 421 -11.63 -32.14 -17.90
N SER A 422 -11.24 -31.39 -16.87
CA SER A 422 -12.15 -30.71 -15.96
C SER A 422 -12.51 -29.34 -16.49
N ASP A 423 -13.76 -29.19 -16.93
CA ASP A 423 -14.30 -27.94 -17.47
C ASP A 423 -14.13 -26.78 -16.46
N GLU A 424 -14.28 -27.05 -15.17
CA GLU A 424 -14.19 -26.02 -14.12
C GLU A 424 -12.77 -25.45 -14.00
N LEU A 425 -11.75 -26.32 -14.03
CA LEU A 425 -10.35 -25.91 -14.02
C LEU A 425 -9.96 -25.19 -15.31
N ALA A 426 -10.42 -25.70 -16.46
CA ALA A 426 -10.17 -25.09 -17.76
C ALA A 426 -10.77 -23.68 -17.84
N ILE A 427 -12.06 -23.51 -17.50
CA ILE A 427 -12.76 -22.22 -17.50
C ILE A 427 -12.12 -21.24 -16.52
N THR A 428 -11.78 -21.69 -15.30
CA THR A 428 -11.15 -20.82 -14.30
C THR A 428 -9.78 -20.32 -14.76
N THR A 429 -9.01 -21.19 -15.42
CA THR A 429 -7.70 -20.85 -15.99
C THR A 429 -7.85 -19.92 -17.21
N LEU A 430 -8.88 -20.11 -18.04
CA LEU A 430 -9.19 -19.20 -19.15
C LEU A 430 -9.57 -17.81 -18.65
N ARG A 431 -10.43 -17.71 -17.63
CA ARG A 431 -10.80 -16.43 -17.00
C ARG A 431 -9.60 -15.66 -16.47
N LEU A 432 -8.59 -16.36 -15.95
CA LEU A 432 -7.33 -15.73 -15.54
C LEU A 432 -6.64 -15.02 -16.71
N PHE A 433 -6.65 -15.62 -17.90
CA PHE A 433 -6.03 -15.04 -19.09
C PHE A 433 -6.90 -14.02 -19.83
N GLU A 434 -8.21 -13.99 -19.57
CA GLU A 434 -9.15 -13.04 -20.17
C GLU A 434 -9.02 -11.63 -19.59
N ASP A 435 -8.42 -11.45 -18.41
CA ASP A 435 -8.34 -10.15 -17.76
C ASP A 435 -7.52 -9.15 -18.60
N GLU A 436 -8.14 -8.01 -18.91
CA GLU A 436 -7.56 -6.97 -19.77
C GLU A 436 -6.21 -6.47 -19.24
N LYS A 437 -5.99 -6.52 -17.92
CA LYS A 437 -4.73 -6.07 -17.30
C LYS A 437 -3.52 -6.92 -17.69
N LEU A 438 -3.76 -8.13 -18.21
CA LEU A 438 -2.72 -9.05 -18.67
C LEU A 438 -2.66 -9.15 -20.21
N SER A 439 -3.60 -8.52 -20.92
CA SER A 439 -3.91 -8.76 -22.34
C SER A 439 -2.78 -8.44 -23.32
N ASP A 440 -1.97 -7.40 -23.07
CA ASP A 440 -0.83 -7.01 -23.94
C ASP A 440 0.24 -8.11 -24.04
N HIS A 441 0.36 -8.97 -23.03
CA HIS A 441 1.41 -10.01 -22.95
C HIS A 441 0.89 -11.43 -23.23
N ILE A 442 -0.39 -11.68 -23.00
CA ILE A 442 -1.01 -13.00 -23.16
C ILE A 442 -1.32 -13.33 -24.63
N PHE A 443 -1.69 -12.32 -25.42
CA PHE A 443 -2.14 -12.54 -26.81
C PHE A 443 -1.10 -13.28 -27.64
N PHE A 444 0.19 -13.04 -27.42
CA PHE A 444 1.29 -13.78 -28.06
C PHE A 444 1.48 -15.20 -27.51
N THR A 445 1.21 -15.41 -26.23
CA THR A 445 1.50 -16.68 -25.55
C THR A 445 0.44 -17.74 -25.86
N LEU A 446 -0.85 -17.37 -25.83
CA LEU A 446 -1.96 -18.30 -26.12
C LEU A 446 -2.19 -18.54 -27.62
N TRP A 447 -1.78 -17.59 -28.48
CA TRP A 447 -1.96 -17.70 -29.93
C TRP A 447 -1.12 -18.82 -30.57
N LEU A 448 -0.02 -19.25 -29.92
CA LEU A 448 0.90 -20.25 -30.47
C LEU A 448 0.61 -21.70 -30.07
N PHE A 449 -0.35 -21.96 -29.19
CA PHE A 449 -0.67 -23.32 -28.72
C PHE A 449 -1.95 -23.95 -29.31
N GLY A 450 -2.68 -23.24 -30.18
CA GLY A 450 -3.66 -23.84 -31.09
C GLY A 450 -4.78 -24.67 -30.45
N ASP A 451 -5.91 -24.03 -30.12
CA ASP A 451 -7.23 -24.66 -30.28
C ASP A 451 -8.31 -23.57 -30.51
N PRO A 452 -9.10 -23.61 -31.61
CA PRO A 452 -10.23 -22.71 -31.82
C PRO A 452 -11.31 -22.78 -30.72
N LYS A 453 -11.28 -23.79 -29.84
CA LYS A 453 -12.17 -23.89 -28.67
C LYS A 453 -12.00 -22.79 -27.62
N ILE A 454 -10.84 -22.14 -27.56
CA ILE A 454 -10.57 -21.07 -26.58
C ILE A 454 -11.50 -19.84 -26.82
N LYS A 455 -12.13 -19.73 -27.99
CA LYS A 455 -13.18 -18.71 -28.27
C LYS A 455 -14.59 -19.15 -27.89
N ILE A 456 -14.84 -20.43 -27.63
CA ILE A 456 -16.18 -20.96 -27.33
C ILE A 456 -16.61 -20.64 -25.89
N ALA A 457 -15.65 -20.45 -24.96
CA ALA A 457 -15.92 -20.04 -23.59
C ALA A 457 -16.58 -18.65 -23.48
N ARG A 458 -16.46 -17.81 -24.52
CA ARG A 458 -17.04 -16.46 -24.57
C ARG A 458 -18.57 -16.44 -24.72
N ASN A 459 -19.21 -17.56 -25.11
CA ASN A 459 -20.65 -17.61 -25.42
C ASN A 459 -21.49 -18.61 -24.61
N ASN A 460 -20.91 -19.44 -23.74
CA ASN A 460 -21.70 -20.40 -22.96
C ASN A 460 -22.21 -19.82 -21.62
N ARG A 461 -23.08 -18.80 -21.72
CA ARG A 461 -24.23 -18.70 -20.81
C ARG A 461 -25.39 -19.43 -21.48
N ASN A 462 -25.65 -20.66 -21.02
CA ASN A 462 -26.72 -21.59 -21.41
C ASN A 462 -26.40 -22.60 -22.52
N GLY A 463 -26.06 -23.83 -22.08
CA GLY A 463 -26.25 -25.07 -22.83
C GLY A 463 -25.25 -25.34 -23.97
N PRO A 464 -25.18 -26.59 -24.46
CA PRO A 464 -24.36 -26.91 -25.62
C PRO A 464 -24.93 -26.18 -26.85
N ILE A 465 -24.06 -25.43 -27.52
CA ILE A 465 -24.35 -24.73 -28.76
C ILE A 465 -24.71 -25.75 -29.85
N PRO A 466 -25.91 -25.71 -30.46
CA PRO A 466 -26.20 -26.47 -31.66
C PRO A 466 -25.39 -25.90 -32.84
N ASP A 467 -25.05 -26.76 -33.81
CA ASP A 467 -24.27 -26.42 -35.01
C ASP A 467 -24.83 -25.24 -35.84
N ASP A 468 -26.05 -24.80 -35.54
CA ASP A 468 -26.74 -23.67 -36.16
C ASP A 468 -26.34 -22.28 -35.61
N VAL A 469 -25.45 -22.17 -34.61
CA VAL A 469 -25.06 -20.84 -34.05
C VAL A 469 -23.91 -20.21 -34.82
N CYS A 470 -22.96 -20.98 -35.35
CA CYS A 470 -22.00 -20.45 -36.33
C CYS A 470 -22.70 -20.06 -37.62
N GLU A 471 -23.71 -20.85 -38.02
CA GLU A 471 -24.55 -20.55 -39.18
C GLU A 471 -25.43 -19.32 -38.90
N ARG A 472 -26.01 -19.15 -37.71
CA ARG A 472 -26.77 -17.96 -37.31
C ARG A 472 -25.93 -16.72 -37.05
N LEU A 473 -24.67 -16.85 -36.60
CA LEU A 473 -23.74 -15.72 -36.48
C LEU A 473 -23.21 -15.29 -37.84
N MET A 474 -22.91 -16.24 -38.74
CA MET A 474 -22.62 -15.94 -40.14
C MET A 474 -23.83 -15.30 -40.81
N VAL A 475 -25.03 -15.84 -40.66
CA VAL A 475 -26.28 -15.28 -41.20
C VAL A 475 -26.60 -13.93 -40.57
N ALA A 476 -26.37 -13.69 -39.27
CA ALA A 476 -26.56 -12.37 -38.67
C ALA A 476 -25.53 -11.35 -39.18
N THR A 477 -24.25 -11.74 -39.34
CA THR A 477 -23.26 -10.88 -40.00
C THR A 477 -23.54 -10.70 -41.49
N VAL A 478 -24.08 -11.70 -42.19
CA VAL A 478 -24.41 -11.64 -43.63
C VAL A 478 -25.71 -10.87 -43.85
N GLU A 479 -26.72 -10.97 -42.99
CA GLU A 479 -27.97 -10.20 -43.03
C GLU A 479 -27.73 -8.72 -42.67
N ASP A 480 -26.78 -8.42 -41.79
CA ASP A 480 -26.29 -7.06 -41.55
C ASP A 480 -25.42 -6.53 -42.73
N LEU A 481 -24.89 -7.41 -43.58
CA LEU A 481 -24.06 -7.09 -44.76
C LEU A 481 -24.85 -7.08 -46.09
N ASP A 482 -25.99 -7.77 -46.19
CA ASP A 482 -26.83 -7.88 -47.40
C ASP A 482 -27.59 -6.58 -47.73
N GLY A 483 -27.42 -5.53 -46.92
CA GLY A 483 -27.91 -4.17 -47.17
C GLY A 483 -26.84 -3.17 -47.63
N CYS A 484 -25.56 -3.56 -47.73
CA CYS A 484 -24.47 -2.65 -48.08
C CYS A 484 -23.58 -3.21 -49.17
N ASP A 485 -23.76 -2.71 -50.40
CA ASP A 485 -22.93 -3.04 -51.56
C ASP A 485 -21.44 -2.61 -51.44
N ASP A 486 -21.00 -2.06 -50.30
CA ASP A 486 -19.61 -1.63 -50.07
C ASP A 486 -19.14 -1.96 -48.63
N ILE A 487 -18.52 -3.13 -48.43
CA ILE A 487 -17.85 -3.49 -47.17
C ILE A 487 -16.52 -2.75 -47.09
N SER A 488 -16.43 -1.73 -46.24
CA SER A 488 -15.17 -1.00 -46.01
C SER A 488 -14.62 -1.26 -44.61
N LEU A 489 -13.39 -1.80 -44.52
CA LEU A 489 -12.66 -2.03 -43.26
C LEU A 489 -12.43 -0.69 -42.53
N ASP A 490 -13.23 -0.38 -41.52
CA ASP A 490 -12.97 0.74 -40.60
C ASP A 490 -12.21 0.29 -39.33
N ARG A 491 -11.54 1.25 -38.70
CA ARG A 491 -10.36 1.15 -37.83
C ARG A 491 -10.48 0.26 -36.58
N HIS A 492 -11.68 -0.13 -36.16
CA HIS A 492 -11.88 -0.81 -34.85
C HIS A 492 -12.01 -2.34 -34.92
N HIS A 493 -12.29 -2.92 -36.09
CA HIS A 493 -12.48 -4.37 -36.23
C HIS A 493 -11.67 -5.01 -37.36
N SER A 494 -10.89 -4.20 -38.09
CA SER A 494 -10.17 -4.61 -39.29
C SER A 494 -9.02 -5.59 -39.02
N ASP A 495 -8.24 -5.37 -37.97
CA ASP A 495 -7.07 -6.22 -37.67
C ASP A 495 -7.48 -7.63 -37.24
N GLN A 496 -8.55 -7.74 -36.45
CA GLN A 496 -9.10 -9.03 -36.04
C GLN A 496 -9.62 -9.81 -37.25
N PHE A 497 -10.40 -9.17 -38.12
CA PHE A 497 -10.95 -9.79 -39.33
C PHE A 497 -9.85 -10.31 -40.27
N LEU A 498 -8.77 -9.55 -40.46
CA LEU A 498 -7.64 -9.97 -41.30
C LEU A 498 -6.89 -11.16 -40.72
N ILE A 499 -6.71 -11.20 -39.40
CA ILE A 499 -6.10 -12.35 -38.72
C ILE A 499 -7.01 -13.59 -38.83
N TYR A 500 -8.33 -13.44 -38.69
CA TYR A 500 -9.27 -14.54 -38.89
C TYR A 500 -9.24 -15.09 -40.32
N ALA A 501 -9.29 -14.20 -41.32
CA ALA A 501 -9.23 -14.60 -42.73
C ALA A 501 -7.89 -15.29 -43.08
N ALA A 502 -6.80 -14.88 -42.44
CA ALA A 502 -5.48 -15.49 -42.63
C ALA A 502 -5.37 -16.90 -42.03
N LEU A 503 -6.19 -17.22 -41.02
CA LEU A 503 -6.16 -18.49 -40.31
C LEU A 503 -7.27 -19.48 -40.75
N ALA A 504 -8.35 -18.96 -41.33
CA ALA A 504 -9.43 -19.78 -41.88
C ALA A 504 -8.94 -20.62 -43.08
N ASP A 505 -9.71 -21.65 -43.45
CA ASP A 505 -9.51 -22.31 -44.74
C ASP A 505 -10.21 -21.50 -45.85
N GLY A 506 -9.60 -21.42 -47.02
CA GLY A 506 -10.11 -20.69 -48.18
C GLY A 506 -9.48 -19.31 -48.46
N GLU A 507 -10.03 -18.61 -49.45
CA GLU A 507 -9.52 -17.31 -49.93
C GLU A 507 -10.58 -16.22 -49.76
N SER A 508 -10.23 -15.17 -49.00
CA SER A 508 -11.09 -14.01 -48.78
C SER A 508 -10.59 -12.83 -49.63
N LYS A 509 -11.51 -12.15 -50.34
CA LYS A 509 -11.20 -10.94 -51.12
C LYS A 509 -11.92 -9.75 -50.49
N ILE A 510 -11.15 -8.84 -49.92
CA ILE A 510 -11.66 -7.77 -49.08
C ILE A 510 -11.39 -6.43 -49.76
N PRO A 511 -12.44 -5.65 -50.13
CA PRO A 511 -12.25 -4.31 -50.64
C PRO A 511 -11.77 -3.37 -49.51
N ILE A 512 -10.80 -2.52 -49.82
CA ILE A 512 -10.23 -1.54 -48.89
C ILE A 512 -10.64 -0.13 -49.35
N CYS A 513 -11.32 0.59 -48.45
CA CYS A 513 -11.57 2.01 -48.65
C CYS A 513 -10.28 2.82 -48.47
N LYS A 514 -10.01 3.69 -49.44
CA LYS A 514 -8.86 4.59 -49.47
C LYS A 514 -9.35 6.03 -49.35
N PRO A 515 -9.67 6.51 -48.13
CA PRO A 515 -10.27 7.83 -47.94
C PRO A 515 -9.44 8.99 -48.53
N ASN A 516 -8.13 8.79 -48.78
CA ASN A 516 -7.24 9.76 -49.44
C ASN A 516 -6.43 9.15 -50.60
N GLY A 517 -6.95 8.13 -51.28
CA GLY A 517 -6.22 7.39 -52.34
C GLY A 517 -5.05 6.55 -51.83
N LYS A 518 -4.80 6.54 -50.51
CA LYS A 518 -3.78 5.74 -49.83
C LYS A 518 -4.43 4.66 -48.97
N VAL A 519 -3.76 3.52 -48.88
CA VAL A 519 -4.13 2.43 -47.98
C VAL A 519 -3.93 2.90 -46.54
N PRO A 520 -4.90 2.70 -45.63
CA PRO A 520 -4.73 3.02 -44.22
C PRO A 520 -3.49 2.33 -43.61
N GLN A 521 -2.74 3.06 -42.76
CA GLN A 521 -1.48 2.58 -42.17
C GLN A 521 -1.65 1.30 -41.34
N HIS A 522 -2.75 1.18 -40.60
CA HIS A 522 -3.02 0.00 -39.77
C HIS A 522 -3.16 -1.28 -40.62
N ILE A 523 -3.82 -1.20 -41.78
CA ILE A 523 -3.94 -2.32 -42.73
C ILE A 523 -2.56 -2.71 -43.29
N LEU A 524 -1.71 -1.74 -43.62
CA LEU A 524 -0.34 -2.02 -44.07
C LEU A 524 0.49 -2.70 -42.98
N SER A 525 0.37 -2.24 -41.73
CA SER A 525 1.00 -2.89 -40.58
C SER A 525 0.49 -4.30 -40.36
N ALA A 526 -0.83 -4.53 -40.45
CA ALA A 526 -1.44 -5.85 -40.31
C ALA A 526 -0.98 -6.81 -41.42
N ILE A 527 -0.96 -6.38 -42.69
CA ILE A 527 -0.42 -7.16 -43.81
C ILE A 527 1.04 -7.51 -43.58
N TYR A 528 1.86 -6.55 -43.14
CA TYR A 528 3.27 -6.77 -42.87
C TYR A 528 3.47 -7.81 -41.77
N VAL A 529 2.75 -7.67 -40.65
CA VAL A 529 2.79 -8.62 -39.53
C VAL A 529 2.35 -10.00 -40.01
N ILE A 530 1.17 -10.12 -40.63
CA ILE A 530 0.65 -11.41 -41.10
C ILE A 530 1.62 -12.07 -42.08
N ASN A 531 2.13 -11.36 -43.08
CA ASN A 531 3.09 -11.94 -44.04
C ASN A 531 4.46 -12.28 -43.42
N THR A 532 4.84 -11.63 -42.32
CA THR A 532 6.06 -11.96 -41.59
C THR A 532 5.93 -13.31 -40.88
N PHE A 533 4.74 -13.61 -40.35
CA PHE A 533 4.47 -14.85 -39.61
C PHE A 533 3.91 -15.99 -40.48
N LEU A 534 3.15 -15.65 -41.52
CA LEU A 534 2.53 -16.54 -42.49
C LEU A 534 2.88 -16.02 -43.91
N PRO A 535 4.02 -16.48 -44.47
CA PRO A 535 4.49 -15.98 -45.77
C PRO A 535 3.44 -16.18 -46.87
N ASP A 536 3.32 -15.20 -47.77
CA ASP A 536 2.40 -15.21 -48.93
C ASP A 536 0.89 -15.21 -48.62
N THR A 537 0.47 -15.06 -47.36
CA THR A 537 -0.94 -15.10 -46.94
C THR A 537 -1.75 -13.87 -47.34
N CYS A 538 -1.19 -12.66 -47.27
CA CYS A 538 -1.88 -11.42 -47.61
C CYS A 538 -1.27 -10.76 -48.86
N LYS A 539 -2.08 -10.54 -49.90
CA LYS A 539 -1.67 -9.86 -51.13
C LYS A 539 -2.59 -8.71 -51.46
N LEU A 540 -2.04 -7.50 -51.48
CA LEU A 540 -2.79 -6.29 -51.82
C LEU A 540 -2.60 -5.94 -53.30
N GLN A 541 -3.68 -5.96 -54.07
CA GLN A 541 -3.70 -5.56 -55.47
C GLN A 541 -4.74 -4.45 -55.69
N GLY A 542 -4.28 -3.24 -55.98
CA GLY A 542 -5.17 -2.08 -56.15
C GLY A 542 -5.94 -1.78 -54.86
N ASN A 543 -7.27 -1.95 -54.89
CA ASN A 543 -8.17 -1.73 -53.74
C ASN A 543 -8.65 -3.05 -53.11
N ILE A 544 -8.15 -4.20 -53.56
CA ILE A 544 -8.59 -5.50 -53.07
C ILE A 544 -7.43 -6.16 -52.33
N LEU A 545 -7.67 -6.53 -51.07
CA LEU A 545 -6.78 -7.37 -50.29
C LEU A 545 -7.26 -8.82 -50.39
N THR A 546 -6.42 -9.66 -50.98
CA THR A 546 -6.62 -11.10 -50.97
C THR A 546 -5.92 -11.69 -49.75
N VAL A 547 -6.67 -12.40 -48.91
CA VAL A 547 -6.16 -13.16 -47.80
C VAL A 547 -6.38 -14.63 -48.10
N LYS A 548 -5.28 -15.35 -48.37
CA LYS A 548 -5.29 -16.79 -48.59
C LYS A 548 -5.04 -17.47 -47.26
N GLY A 549 -6.13 -17.89 -46.63
CA GLY A 549 -6.08 -18.55 -45.35
C GLY A 549 -5.22 -19.81 -45.39
N VAL A 550 -4.42 -20.02 -44.35
CA VAL A 550 -3.49 -21.16 -44.29
C VAL A 550 -4.16 -22.48 -43.92
N GLY A 551 -5.47 -22.45 -43.61
CA GLY A 551 -6.27 -23.64 -43.30
C GLY A 551 -5.61 -24.50 -42.24
N HIS A 552 -5.65 -24.07 -40.97
CA HIS A 552 -5.06 -24.87 -39.90
C HIS A 552 -5.94 -26.11 -39.64
N THR A 553 -5.61 -27.21 -40.30
CA THR A 553 -6.16 -28.55 -40.05
C THR A 553 -5.17 -29.32 -39.19
N ARG A 554 -5.66 -29.90 -38.09
CA ARG A 554 -4.88 -30.77 -37.20
C ARG A 554 -4.25 -31.93 -37.98
N GLU A 555 -2.94 -32.10 -37.88
CA GLU A 555 -2.31 -33.43 -37.84
C GLU A 555 -1.82 -33.72 -36.41
#